data_AF-A0A1A2T283-F1
#
_entry.id   AF-A0A1A2T283-F1
#
_cell.length_a   1.000
_cell.length_b   1.000
_cell.length_c   1.000
_cell.angle_alpha   90.00
_cell.angle_beta   90.00
_cell.angle_gamma   90.00
#
_symmetry.space_group_name_H-M   'P 1'
#
loop_
_entity.id
_entity.type
_entity.pdbx_description
1 polymer ?
#
loop_
_entity_poly.entity_id
_entity_poly.type
_entity_poly.pdbx_seq_one_letter_code
_entity_poly.pdbx_strand_id
1 'polypeptide(L)'
;MAWMLTAWQDPLVNAIRPVFSYNSHFLNFGSWGEFIPGWIDNGGVNPQPIFWWIGIYLFFVPLNMLGVDAYLKWVRRHRPRINRAGLIAFLMIVMFAQDVIGELITLLQGVDRYLWVGKSISLWPGTNYQFPLYEGVFWGCGMVGLSAMIYCFRDGRGHMFTDRGLDRLKISRGRTFVRALALGAVFNVAMIVFNLGFAAINQHADTTQPTVPSYLRNNMCGLGGNPPCEKG
;
A
#
# COMPACT_ATOMS: atom_id res chain seq x y z
N MET A 1 -3.90 -8.79 11.51
CA MET A 1 -2.66 -8.87 12.34
C MET A 1 -1.39 -8.83 11.50
N ALA A 2 -1.16 -9.74 10.55
CA ALA A 2 0.07 -9.72 9.72
C ALA A 2 0.31 -8.39 8.99
N TRP A 3 -0.72 -7.80 8.39
CA TRP A 3 -0.67 -6.48 7.75
C TRP A 3 -0.40 -5.32 8.72
N MET A 4 -0.83 -5.41 9.98
CA MET A 4 -0.51 -4.38 10.97
C MET A 4 1.01 -4.31 11.24
N LEU A 5 1.73 -5.42 11.06
CA LEU A 5 3.18 -5.48 11.24
C LEU A 5 3.94 -4.76 10.11
N THR A 6 3.28 -4.35 9.03
CA THR A 6 3.90 -3.57 7.96
C THR A 6 3.60 -2.08 8.05
N ALA A 7 2.64 -1.69 8.91
CA ALA A 7 2.14 -0.32 8.96
C ALA A 7 3.29 0.68 9.17
N TRP A 8 4.30 0.33 9.98
CA TRP A 8 5.47 1.20 10.24
C TRP A 8 6.20 1.70 8.97
N GLN A 9 6.04 1.02 7.82
CA GLN A 9 6.66 1.35 6.55
C GLN A 9 5.89 2.38 5.72
N ASP A 10 4.65 2.69 6.07
CA ASP A 10 3.77 3.55 5.29
C ASP A 10 4.34 4.97 5.02
N PRO A 11 5.08 5.64 5.93
CA PRO A 11 5.72 6.91 5.61
C PRO A 11 6.81 6.80 4.53
N LEU A 12 7.40 5.62 4.30
CA LEU A 12 8.58 5.44 3.44
C LEU A 12 8.39 5.91 2.00
N VAL A 13 7.14 5.98 1.51
CA VAL A 13 6.82 6.56 0.20
C VAL A 13 7.33 8.00 0.05
N ASN A 14 7.53 8.71 1.16
CA ASN A 14 8.05 10.08 1.22
C ASN A 14 9.51 10.18 1.68
N ALA A 15 10.22 9.06 1.87
CA ALA A 15 11.54 9.06 2.50
C ALA A 15 12.58 9.95 1.79
N ILE A 16 12.52 10.00 0.45
CA ILE A 16 13.45 10.77 -0.39
C ILE A 16 12.90 12.16 -0.70
N ARG A 17 11.60 12.26 -1.01
CA ARG A 17 10.90 13.50 -1.33
C ARG A 17 9.42 13.34 -1.01
N PRO A 18 8.69 14.43 -0.75
CA PRO A 18 7.24 14.38 -0.63
C PRO A 18 6.58 13.96 -1.94
N VAL A 19 5.83 12.87 -1.92
CA VAL A 19 5.07 12.33 -3.04
C VAL A 19 3.59 12.20 -2.68
N PHE A 20 3.29 11.90 -1.43
CA PHE A 20 1.95 11.59 -0.95
C PHE A 20 1.68 12.27 0.38
N SER A 21 0.44 12.70 0.65
CA SER A 21 0.06 13.20 1.97
C SER A 21 -1.38 12.89 2.30
N TYR A 22 -1.61 12.56 3.56
CA TYR A 22 -2.95 12.57 4.15
C TYR A 22 -3.38 13.98 4.54
N ASN A 23 -4.68 14.15 4.72
CA ASN A 23 -5.26 15.36 5.28
C ASN A 23 -4.90 15.50 6.78
N SER A 24 -4.17 16.55 7.14
CA SER A 24 -3.74 16.80 8.53
C SER A 24 -4.86 17.16 9.51
N HIS A 25 -6.10 17.38 9.03
CA HIS A 25 -7.25 17.56 9.92
C HIS A 25 -7.67 16.29 10.65
N PHE A 26 -7.24 15.10 10.19
CA PHE A 26 -7.45 13.86 10.94
C PHE A 26 -6.58 13.81 12.20
N LEU A 27 -7.01 13.03 13.19
CA LEU A 27 -6.20 12.75 14.38
C LEU A 27 -4.88 12.07 13.98
N ASN A 28 -3.78 12.80 14.11
CA ASN A 28 -2.43 12.38 13.76
C ASN A 28 -1.42 13.02 14.73
N PHE A 29 -0.24 12.42 14.85
CA PHE A 29 0.87 12.94 15.65
C PHE A 29 2.13 13.17 14.80
N GLY A 30 1.96 13.49 13.51
CA GLY A 30 3.05 13.46 12.53
C GLY A 30 3.48 12.03 12.17
N SER A 31 4.73 11.87 11.75
CA SER A 31 5.32 10.57 11.40
C SER A 31 6.67 10.34 12.09
N TRP A 32 7.11 9.09 12.18
CA TRP A 32 8.45 8.72 12.69
C TRP A 32 9.52 8.67 11.59
N GLY A 33 9.26 9.25 10.41
CA GLY A 33 10.20 9.23 9.28
C GLY A 33 11.59 9.76 9.64
N GLU A 34 11.68 10.75 10.53
CA GLU A 34 12.94 11.32 11.01
C GLU A 34 13.85 10.32 11.75
N PHE A 35 13.28 9.22 12.30
CA PHE A 35 14.03 8.18 12.99
C PHE A 35 14.47 7.03 12.07
N ILE A 36 14.08 7.06 10.80
CA ILE A 36 14.42 6.03 9.82
C ILE A 36 15.77 6.38 9.17
N PRO A 37 16.78 5.50 9.24
CA PRO A 37 18.07 5.76 8.61
C PRO A 37 17.95 5.99 7.10
N GLY A 38 18.64 7.02 6.59
CA GLY A 38 18.65 7.36 5.17
C GLY A 38 17.46 8.21 4.69
N TRP A 39 16.66 8.72 5.61
CA TRP A 39 15.59 9.67 5.30
C TRP A 39 16.15 11.05 4.95
N ILE A 40 15.65 11.67 3.87
CA ILE A 40 16.14 12.95 3.31
C ILE A 40 15.14 14.09 3.52
N ASP A 41 13.83 13.83 3.39
CA ASP A 41 12.78 14.83 3.60
C ASP A 41 12.61 15.20 5.10
N ASN A 42 11.80 16.21 5.41
CA ASN A 42 11.37 16.50 6.77
C ASN A 42 10.36 15.45 7.27
N GLY A 43 10.86 14.28 7.70
CA GLY A 43 10.05 13.10 7.97
C GLY A 43 8.98 13.27 9.05
N GLY A 44 9.20 14.13 10.04
CA GLY A 44 8.26 14.31 11.16
C GLY A 44 6.91 14.94 10.77
N VAL A 45 6.86 15.68 9.65
CA VAL A 45 5.75 16.60 9.35
C VAL A 45 4.68 16.01 8.43
N ASN A 46 4.89 14.80 7.93
CA ASN A 46 3.89 14.07 7.17
C ASN A 46 2.81 13.54 8.14
N PRO A 47 1.53 13.95 8.00
CA PRO A 47 0.48 13.49 8.89
C PRO A 47 0.20 12.00 8.70
N GLN A 48 0.18 11.24 9.78
CA GLN A 48 -0.24 9.82 9.77
C GLN A 48 -1.55 9.60 10.54
N PRO A 49 -2.71 9.52 9.84
CA PRO A 49 -4.01 9.40 10.49
C PRO A 49 -4.21 8.03 11.15
N ILE A 50 -4.31 8.00 12.48
CA ILE A 50 -4.31 6.77 13.27
C ILE A 50 -5.51 5.87 12.93
N PHE A 51 -6.70 6.45 12.79
CA PHE A 51 -7.90 5.67 12.48
C PHE A 51 -7.90 5.14 11.05
N TRP A 52 -7.30 5.88 10.11
CA TRP A 52 -7.16 5.43 8.73
C TRP A 52 -6.25 4.21 8.67
N TRP A 53 -5.13 4.25 9.38
CA TRP A 53 -4.20 3.14 9.51
C TRP A 53 -4.83 1.89 10.09
N ILE A 54 -5.49 2.04 11.25
CA ILE A 54 -6.19 0.93 11.89
C ILE A 54 -7.27 0.39 10.94
N GLY A 55 -8.04 1.28 10.32
CA GLY A 55 -9.06 0.94 9.32
C GLY A 55 -8.49 0.09 8.19
N ILE A 56 -7.43 0.54 7.54
CA ILE A 56 -6.86 -0.12 6.37
C ILE A 56 -6.14 -1.42 6.74
N TYR A 57 -5.12 -1.34 7.60
CA TYR A 57 -4.21 -2.46 7.85
C TYR A 57 -4.83 -3.55 8.73
N LEU A 58 -5.75 -3.19 9.63
CA LEU A 58 -6.39 -4.16 10.53
C LEU A 58 -7.68 -4.74 9.95
N PHE A 59 -8.47 -3.92 9.26
CA PHE A 59 -9.81 -4.33 8.79
C PHE A 59 -9.92 -4.44 7.27
N PHE A 60 -9.66 -3.37 6.52
CA PHE A 60 -9.93 -3.34 5.09
C PHE A 60 -9.16 -4.42 4.34
N VAL A 61 -7.83 -4.50 4.49
CA VAL A 61 -7.04 -5.47 3.73
C VAL A 61 -7.43 -6.91 4.08
N PRO A 62 -7.56 -7.33 5.36
CA PRO A 62 -8.07 -8.66 5.69
C PRO A 62 -9.49 -8.95 5.18
N LEU A 63 -10.42 -8.01 5.32
CA LEU A 63 -11.80 -8.17 4.84
C LEU A 63 -11.86 -8.26 3.31
N ASN A 64 -11.02 -7.48 2.63
CA ASN A 64 -10.84 -7.56 1.19
C ASN A 64 -10.39 -8.97 0.76
N MET A 65 -9.43 -9.57 1.48
CA MET A 65 -9.01 -10.95 1.19
C MET A 65 -10.15 -11.96 1.34
N LEU A 66 -11.05 -11.78 2.31
CA LEU A 66 -12.24 -12.62 2.47
C LEU A 66 -13.21 -12.45 1.29
N GLY A 67 -13.47 -11.21 0.88
CA GLY A 67 -14.33 -10.89 -0.26
C GLY A 67 -13.80 -11.48 -1.56
N VAL A 68 -12.51 -11.34 -1.81
CA VAL A 68 -11.83 -11.88 -2.98
C VAL A 68 -11.88 -13.41 -3.02
N ASP A 69 -11.65 -14.09 -1.89
CA ASP A 69 -11.76 -15.55 -1.80
C ASP A 69 -13.20 -16.02 -2.12
N ALA A 70 -14.21 -15.33 -1.58
CA ALA A 70 -15.62 -15.61 -1.90
C ALA A 70 -15.91 -15.39 -3.39
N TYR A 71 -15.37 -14.33 -3.97
CA TYR A 71 -15.56 -14.00 -5.38
C TYR A 71 -14.88 -15.02 -6.30
N LEU A 72 -13.65 -15.45 -5.99
CA LEU A 72 -12.96 -16.49 -6.76
C LEU A 72 -13.68 -17.84 -6.68
N LYS A 73 -14.26 -18.19 -5.51
CA LYS A 73 -15.12 -19.37 -5.38
C LYS A 73 -16.35 -19.27 -6.28
N TRP A 74 -16.98 -18.09 -6.36
CA TRP A 74 -18.08 -17.83 -7.27
C TRP A 74 -17.66 -17.97 -8.75
N VAL A 75 -16.52 -17.39 -9.14
CA VAL A 75 -15.99 -17.52 -10.52
C VAL A 75 -15.71 -18.98 -10.88
N ARG A 76 -15.08 -19.76 -9.99
CA ARG A 76 -14.81 -21.18 -10.23
C ARG A 76 -16.09 -22.01 -10.43
N ARG A 77 -17.17 -21.67 -9.71
CA ARG A 77 -18.47 -22.34 -9.87
C ARG A 77 -19.08 -22.05 -11.25
N HIS A 78 -18.97 -20.82 -11.74
CA HIS A 78 -19.59 -20.41 -13.02
C HIS A 78 -18.68 -20.68 -14.23
N ARG A 79 -17.36 -20.81 -14.04
CA ARG A 79 -16.37 -21.05 -15.10
C ARG A 79 -15.39 -22.17 -14.71
N PRO A 80 -15.85 -23.43 -14.59
CA PRO A 80 -15.02 -24.54 -14.10
C PRO A 80 -13.81 -24.90 -14.98
N ARG A 81 -13.79 -24.44 -16.25
CA ARG A 81 -12.66 -24.65 -17.18
C ARG A 81 -11.51 -23.65 -17.02
N ILE A 82 -11.63 -22.65 -16.14
CA ILE A 82 -10.57 -21.66 -15.95
C ILE A 82 -9.34 -22.34 -15.29
N ASN A 83 -8.17 -22.20 -15.92
CA ASN A 83 -6.92 -22.68 -15.34
C ASN A 83 -6.42 -21.72 -14.24
N ARG A 84 -5.38 -22.15 -13.50
CA ARG A 84 -4.81 -21.33 -12.41
C ARG A 84 -4.27 -19.98 -12.89
N ALA A 85 -3.63 -19.95 -14.06
CA ALA A 85 -3.08 -18.73 -14.63
C ALA A 85 -4.19 -17.70 -14.94
N GLY A 86 -5.32 -18.14 -15.51
CA GLY A 86 -6.47 -17.28 -15.77
C GLY A 86 -7.10 -16.72 -14.50
N LEU A 87 -7.14 -17.51 -13.41
CA LEU A 87 -7.60 -17.02 -12.11
C LEU A 87 -6.68 -15.97 -11.50
N ILE A 88 -5.35 -16.15 -11.65
CA ILE A 88 -4.36 -15.18 -11.16
C ILE A 88 -4.46 -13.89 -11.99
N ALA A 89 -4.53 -13.98 -13.31
CA ALA A 89 -4.69 -12.80 -14.17
C ALA A 89 -5.98 -12.04 -13.85
N PHE A 90 -7.10 -12.76 -13.68
CA PHE A 90 -8.36 -12.19 -13.26
C PHE A 90 -8.25 -11.49 -11.90
N LEU A 91 -7.61 -12.14 -10.92
CA LEU A 91 -7.37 -11.57 -9.61
C LEU A 91 -6.57 -10.25 -9.71
N MET A 92 -5.50 -10.21 -10.49
CA MET A 92 -4.69 -9.00 -10.67
C MET A 92 -5.53 -7.86 -11.26
N ILE A 93 -6.36 -8.14 -12.28
CA ILE A 93 -7.24 -7.13 -12.88
C ILE A 93 -8.22 -6.57 -11.84
N VAL A 94 -8.84 -7.45 -11.05
CA VAL A 94 -9.80 -7.03 -10.01
C VAL A 94 -9.11 -6.21 -8.94
N MET A 95 -7.92 -6.59 -8.48
CA MET A 95 -7.18 -5.85 -7.46
C MET A 95 -6.68 -4.50 -7.97
N PHE A 96 -6.20 -4.43 -9.21
CA PHE A 96 -5.87 -3.16 -9.86
C PHE A 96 -7.08 -2.23 -9.96
N ALA A 97 -8.21 -2.74 -10.46
CA ALA A 97 -9.42 -1.93 -10.62
C ALA A 97 -9.96 -1.46 -9.28
N GLN A 98 -9.97 -2.32 -8.26
CA GLN A 98 -10.38 -1.96 -6.92
C GLN A 98 -9.51 -0.86 -6.34
N ASP A 99 -8.19 -0.95 -6.54
CA ASP A 99 -7.25 0.06 -6.06
C ASP A 99 -7.50 1.41 -6.72
N VAL A 100 -7.52 1.46 -8.06
CA VAL A 100 -7.78 2.69 -8.83
C VAL A 100 -9.11 3.32 -8.43
N ILE A 101 -10.17 2.53 -8.27
CA ILE A 101 -11.49 3.04 -7.89
C ILE A 101 -11.50 3.51 -6.43
N GLY A 102 -10.90 2.75 -5.52
CA GLY A 102 -10.82 3.08 -4.10
C GLY A 102 -10.06 4.38 -3.89
N GLU A 103 -8.88 4.49 -4.48
CA GLU A 103 -8.04 5.70 -4.47
C GLU A 103 -8.76 6.88 -5.12
N LEU A 104 -9.45 6.69 -6.25
CA LEU A 104 -10.23 7.79 -6.83
C LEU A 104 -11.29 8.31 -5.86
N ILE A 105 -11.94 7.46 -5.07
CA ILE A 105 -12.92 7.88 -4.06
C ILE A 105 -12.23 8.68 -2.95
N THR A 106 -11.11 8.20 -2.41
CA THR A 106 -10.39 8.87 -1.32
C THR A 106 -9.81 10.20 -1.76
N LEU A 107 -9.27 10.26 -2.98
CA LEU A 107 -8.82 11.47 -3.65
C LEU A 107 -10.01 12.43 -3.85
N LEU A 108 -11.16 12.00 -4.36
CA LEU A 108 -12.30 12.91 -4.54
C LEU A 108 -12.82 13.48 -3.21
N GLN A 109 -12.78 12.67 -2.14
CA GLN A 109 -13.14 13.09 -0.79
C GLN A 109 -12.08 13.97 -0.11
N GLY A 110 -10.85 13.99 -0.63
CA GLY A 110 -9.74 14.74 -0.05
C GLY A 110 -9.21 14.13 1.26
N VAL A 111 -9.30 12.81 1.39
CA VAL A 111 -8.70 12.04 2.50
C VAL A 111 -7.18 12.06 2.37
N ASP A 112 -6.71 11.86 1.14
CA ASP A 112 -5.32 11.82 0.72
C ASP A 112 -5.13 12.52 -0.63
N ARG A 113 -3.86 12.78 -0.99
CA ARG A 113 -3.44 13.33 -2.28
C ARG A 113 -2.05 12.84 -2.66
N TYR A 114 -1.88 12.50 -3.93
CA TYR A 114 -0.57 12.44 -4.57
C TYR A 114 -0.13 13.87 -4.93
N LEU A 115 0.95 14.32 -4.29
CA LEU A 115 1.52 15.65 -4.45
C LEU A 115 2.32 15.76 -5.75
N TRP A 116 3.05 14.71 -6.09
CA TRP A 116 3.87 14.61 -7.29
C TRP A 116 3.62 13.29 -8.01
N VAL A 117 3.52 13.34 -9.34
CA VAL A 117 3.34 12.16 -10.18
C VAL A 117 4.13 12.31 -11.48
N GLY A 118 4.43 11.19 -12.15
CA GLY A 118 5.01 11.20 -13.50
C GLY A 118 3.92 11.40 -14.55
N LYS A 119 4.01 12.46 -15.36
CA LYS A 119 2.96 12.87 -16.32
C LYS A 119 2.49 11.75 -17.25
N SER A 120 3.42 10.94 -17.76
CA SER A 120 3.16 9.93 -18.80
C SER A 120 2.51 8.64 -18.28
N ILE A 121 2.62 8.39 -16.97
CA ILE A 121 2.21 7.12 -16.33
C ILE A 121 1.26 7.39 -15.15
N SER A 122 0.35 8.35 -15.33
CA SER A 122 -0.61 8.75 -14.31
C SER A 122 -1.98 9.07 -14.93
N LEU A 123 -3.04 8.88 -14.16
CA LEU A 123 -4.37 9.35 -14.47
C LEU A 123 -4.53 10.80 -14.00
N TRP A 124 -5.14 11.62 -14.86
CA TRP A 124 -5.43 13.04 -14.60
C TRP A 124 -4.24 13.85 -14.05
N PRO A 125 -3.05 13.78 -14.68
CA PRO A 125 -1.87 14.48 -14.20
C PRO A 125 -2.11 15.99 -14.12
N GLY A 126 -1.67 16.63 -13.03
CA GLY A 126 -1.85 18.07 -12.82
C GLY A 126 -3.24 18.46 -12.32
N THR A 127 -4.06 17.51 -11.91
CA THR A 127 -5.31 17.77 -11.19
C THR A 127 -5.15 17.44 -9.71
N ASN A 128 -6.09 17.88 -8.88
CA ASN A 128 -6.07 17.53 -7.46
C ASN A 128 -6.27 16.03 -7.23
N TYR A 129 -6.90 15.30 -8.15
CA TYR A 129 -7.15 13.87 -8.06
C TYR A 129 -6.24 13.06 -9.00
N GLN A 130 -5.04 13.59 -9.26
CA GLN A 130 -4.03 12.87 -10.00
C GLN A 130 -3.67 11.56 -9.29
N PHE A 131 -3.52 10.49 -10.07
CA PHE A 131 -3.25 9.16 -9.54
C PHE A 131 -2.13 8.48 -10.34
N PRO A 132 -1.01 8.08 -9.72
CA PRO A 132 0.05 7.35 -10.39
C PRO A 132 -0.38 5.92 -10.74
N LEU A 133 -0.40 5.57 -12.03
CA LEU A 133 -0.83 4.22 -12.46
C LEU A 133 0.09 3.12 -11.96
N TYR A 134 1.37 3.43 -11.78
CA TYR A 134 2.34 2.50 -11.23
C TYR A 134 2.02 2.15 -9.76
N GLU A 135 1.37 3.04 -8.99
CA GLU A 135 0.85 2.70 -7.67
C GLU A 135 -0.21 1.62 -7.79
N GLY A 136 -1.20 1.81 -8.67
CA GLY A 136 -2.23 0.80 -8.93
C GLY A 136 -1.67 -0.58 -9.28
N VAL A 137 -0.58 -0.60 -10.06
CA VAL A 137 0.10 -1.85 -10.42
C VAL A 137 0.85 -2.43 -9.23
N PHE A 138 1.72 -1.67 -8.58
CA PHE A 138 2.61 -2.22 -7.55
C PHE A 138 1.90 -2.45 -6.22
N TRP A 139 0.99 -1.56 -5.83
CA TRP A 139 0.16 -1.72 -4.64
C TRP A 139 -1.00 -2.68 -4.89
N GLY A 140 -1.86 -2.38 -5.86
CA GLY A 140 -3.04 -3.20 -6.19
C GLY A 140 -2.68 -4.61 -6.62
N CYS A 141 -1.92 -4.79 -7.70
CA CYS A 141 -1.50 -6.14 -8.15
C CYS A 141 -0.38 -6.72 -7.28
N GLY A 142 0.64 -5.92 -6.96
CA GLY A 142 1.83 -6.41 -6.29
C GLY A 142 1.59 -6.76 -4.82
N MET A 143 1.04 -5.84 -4.03
CA MET A 143 0.89 -6.03 -2.58
C MET A 143 -0.42 -6.73 -2.21
N VAL A 144 -1.54 -6.14 -2.63
CA VAL A 144 -2.88 -6.67 -2.33
C VAL A 144 -3.13 -7.95 -3.13
N GLY A 145 -2.71 -7.99 -4.40
CA GLY A 145 -2.76 -9.19 -5.23
C GLY A 145 -1.89 -10.33 -4.72
N LEU A 146 -0.65 -10.09 -4.26
CA LEU A 146 0.17 -11.11 -3.59
C LEU A 146 -0.55 -11.65 -2.35
N SER A 147 -1.09 -10.77 -1.50
CA SER A 147 -1.84 -11.17 -0.32
C SER A 147 -3.02 -12.07 -0.68
N ALA A 148 -3.77 -11.69 -1.71
CA ALA A 148 -4.89 -12.46 -2.20
C ALA A 148 -4.46 -13.80 -2.78
N MET A 149 -3.32 -13.86 -3.47
CA MET A 149 -2.76 -15.12 -3.95
C MET A 149 -2.39 -16.06 -2.79
N ILE A 150 -1.71 -15.55 -1.77
CA ILE A 150 -1.34 -16.34 -0.57
C ILE A 150 -2.59 -16.89 0.10
N TYR A 151 -3.62 -16.05 0.21
CA TYR A 151 -4.86 -16.39 0.90
C TYR A 151 -5.81 -17.26 0.07
N CYS A 152 -5.87 -17.11 -1.25
CA CYS A 152 -6.84 -17.84 -2.08
C CYS A 152 -6.30 -19.19 -2.59
N PHE A 153 -4.97 -19.38 -2.55
CA PHE A 153 -4.30 -20.61 -3.01
C PHE A 153 -3.68 -21.43 -1.87
N ARG A 154 -4.23 -21.34 -0.66
CA ARG A 154 -3.90 -22.25 0.46
C ARG A 154 -4.24 -23.70 0.12
N ASP A 155 -3.55 -24.61 0.78
CA ASP A 155 -3.76 -26.04 0.60
C ASP A 155 -5.12 -26.53 1.14
N GLY A 156 -5.45 -27.80 0.90
CA GLY A 156 -6.69 -28.42 1.39
C GLY A 156 -6.81 -28.50 2.92
N ARG A 157 -5.74 -28.19 3.67
CA ARG A 157 -5.70 -28.10 5.13
C ARG A 157 -5.75 -26.63 5.61
N GLY A 158 -5.85 -25.67 4.70
CA GLY A 158 -5.88 -24.23 5.01
C GLY A 158 -4.51 -23.63 5.33
N HIS A 159 -3.41 -24.30 4.96
CA HIS A 159 -2.06 -23.77 5.10
C HIS A 159 -1.68 -22.90 3.89
N MET A 160 -1.17 -21.71 4.19
CA MET A 160 -0.55 -20.78 3.24
C MET A 160 0.85 -21.28 2.88
N PHE A 161 1.44 -20.78 1.80
CA PHE A 161 2.82 -21.16 1.46
C PHE A 161 3.81 -20.77 2.58
N THR A 162 3.53 -19.68 3.29
CA THR A 162 4.30 -19.17 4.43
C THR A 162 4.26 -20.10 5.65
N ASP A 163 3.31 -21.04 5.67
CA ASP A 163 3.16 -22.03 6.74
C ASP A 163 4.06 -23.26 6.51
N ARG A 164 4.73 -23.36 5.36
CA ARG A 164 5.62 -24.49 5.05
C ARG A 164 6.78 -24.54 6.03
N GLY A 165 6.98 -25.72 6.64
CA GLY A 165 8.03 -25.94 7.62
C GLY A 165 7.60 -25.69 9.07
N LEU A 166 6.39 -25.18 9.32
CA LEU A 166 5.84 -25.08 10.69
C LEU A 166 5.75 -26.43 11.39
N ASP A 167 5.55 -27.53 10.66
CA ASP A 167 5.51 -28.87 11.23
C ASP A 167 6.87 -29.33 11.80
N ARG A 168 7.97 -28.67 11.44
CA ARG A 168 9.30 -28.91 12.04
C ARG A 168 9.44 -28.26 13.41
N LEU A 169 8.67 -27.20 13.68
CA LEU A 169 8.63 -26.56 14.97
C LEU A 169 7.74 -27.40 15.88
N LYS A 170 8.32 -28.05 16.89
CA LYS A 170 7.59 -28.84 17.91
C LYS A 170 6.82 -27.92 18.88
N ILE A 171 5.99 -27.04 18.34
CA ILE A 171 5.26 -25.99 19.06
C ILE A 171 3.77 -26.29 18.98
N SER A 172 3.17 -26.58 20.13
CA SER A 172 1.72 -26.81 20.28
C SER A 172 0.96 -25.53 20.63
N ARG A 173 1.54 -24.66 21.48
CA ARG A 173 0.97 -23.37 21.89
C ARG A 173 1.61 -22.22 21.11
N GLY A 174 0.80 -21.29 20.60
CA GLY A 174 1.31 -20.13 19.85
C GLY A 174 1.57 -20.37 18.36
N ARG A 175 1.19 -21.53 17.81
CA ARG A 175 1.33 -21.84 16.37
C ARG A 175 0.70 -20.76 15.49
N THR A 176 -0.49 -20.26 15.83
CA THR A 176 -1.17 -19.17 15.10
C THR A 176 -0.37 -17.86 15.13
N PHE A 177 0.30 -17.56 16.25
CA PHE A 177 1.13 -16.37 16.36
C PHE A 177 2.36 -16.47 15.45
N VAL A 178 3.04 -17.62 15.43
CA VAL A 178 4.16 -17.88 14.51
C VAL A 178 3.72 -17.77 13.04
N ARG A 179 2.53 -18.27 12.69
CA ARG A 179 1.94 -18.09 11.34
C ARG A 179 1.76 -16.62 10.98
N ALA A 180 1.23 -15.83 11.91
CA ALA A 180 1.03 -14.39 11.70
C ALA A 180 2.35 -13.64 11.55
N LEU A 181 3.39 -14.00 12.33
CA LEU A 181 4.73 -13.45 12.18
C LEU A 181 5.38 -13.83 10.86
N ALA A 182 5.30 -15.10 10.44
CA ALA A 182 5.85 -15.56 9.16
C ALA A 182 5.20 -14.84 7.97
N LEU A 183 3.87 -14.70 8.00
CA LEU A 183 3.14 -13.93 6.99
C LEU A 183 3.51 -12.44 7.04
N GLY A 184 3.60 -11.86 8.24
CA GLY A 184 4.02 -10.48 8.44
C GLY A 184 5.44 -10.20 7.93
N ALA A 185 6.37 -11.15 8.08
CA ALA A 185 7.72 -11.03 7.55
C ALA A 185 7.72 -10.98 6.02
N VAL A 186 6.95 -11.84 5.35
CA VAL A 186 6.80 -11.81 3.88
C VAL A 186 6.22 -10.47 3.42
N PHE A 187 5.16 -9.98 4.07
CA PHE A 187 4.58 -8.69 3.71
C PHE A 187 5.52 -7.52 4.00
N ASN A 188 6.31 -7.57 5.07
CA ASN A 188 7.31 -6.55 5.36
C ASN A 188 8.38 -6.48 4.25
N VAL A 189 8.89 -7.64 3.80
CA VAL A 189 9.86 -7.68 2.70
C VAL A 189 9.24 -7.14 1.41
N ALA A 190 8.01 -7.54 1.10
CA ALA A 190 7.30 -7.06 -0.08
C ALA A 190 7.07 -5.54 -0.03
N MET A 191 6.70 -4.98 1.13
CA MET A 191 6.56 -3.54 1.35
C MET A 191 7.88 -2.78 1.18
N ILE A 192 9.01 -3.34 1.63
CA ILE A 192 10.32 -2.69 1.42
C ILE A 192 10.62 -2.62 -0.07
N VAL A 193 10.43 -3.72 -0.81
CA VAL A 193 10.64 -3.76 -2.26
C VAL A 193 9.72 -2.77 -2.98
N PHE A 194 8.45 -2.71 -2.57
CA PHE A 194 7.49 -1.73 -3.07
C PHE A 194 7.98 -0.29 -2.84
N ASN A 195 8.32 0.07 -1.60
CA ASN A 195 8.76 1.43 -1.25
C ASN A 195 10.04 1.82 -1.99
N LEU A 196 11.00 0.91 -2.13
CA LEU A 196 12.23 1.17 -2.89
C LEU A 196 11.94 1.41 -4.38
N GLY A 197 11.07 0.59 -4.98
CA GLY A 197 10.66 0.77 -6.38
C GLY A 197 9.87 2.06 -6.60
N PHE A 198 8.94 2.34 -5.69
CA PHE A 198 8.12 3.55 -5.73
C PHE A 198 8.98 4.81 -5.58
N ALA A 199 9.93 4.81 -4.66
CA ALA A 199 10.88 5.90 -4.48
C ALA A 199 11.74 6.12 -5.73
N ALA A 200 12.29 5.06 -6.33
CA ALA A 200 13.11 5.16 -7.54
C ALA A 200 12.36 5.75 -8.75
N ILE A 201 11.09 5.39 -8.93
CA ILE A 201 10.24 5.95 -9.99
C ILE A 201 9.94 7.43 -9.68
N ASN A 202 9.57 7.74 -8.44
CA ASN A 202 9.13 9.09 -8.04
C ASN A 202 10.23 10.14 -8.00
N GLN A 203 11.50 9.76 -8.00
CA GLN A 203 12.58 10.73 -8.22
C GLN A 203 12.42 11.47 -9.56
N HIS A 204 11.75 10.86 -10.54
CA HIS A 204 11.48 11.43 -11.85
C HIS A 204 10.08 12.04 -11.98
N ALA A 205 9.31 12.14 -10.89
CA ALA A 205 8.00 12.77 -10.90
C ALA A 205 8.12 14.27 -11.20
N ASP A 206 7.46 14.70 -12.27
CA ASP A 206 7.59 16.01 -12.92
C ASP A 206 6.33 16.87 -12.80
N THR A 207 5.20 16.27 -12.42
CA THR A 207 3.89 16.92 -12.40
C THR A 207 3.37 17.03 -10.98
N THR A 208 2.91 18.22 -10.62
CA THR A 208 2.23 18.49 -9.35
C THR A 208 0.87 19.12 -9.59
N GLN A 209 0.00 19.09 -8.58
CA GLN A 209 -1.30 19.74 -8.59
C GLN A 209 -1.15 21.29 -8.61
N PRO A 210 -2.13 22.04 -9.15
CA PRO A 210 -1.98 23.48 -9.38
C PRO A 210 -1.82 24.28 -8.08
N THR A 211 -2.50 23.84 -7.02
CA THR A 211 -2.36 24.39 -5.67
C THR A 211 -2.38 23.24 -4.67
N VAL A 212 -1.38 23.21 -3.79
CA VAL A 212 -1.32 22.26 -2.67
C VAL A 212 -1.87 22.98 -1.42
N PRO A 213 -3.05 22.59 -0.90
CA PRO A 213 -3.61 23.20 0.30
C PRO A 213 -2.69 23.05 1.52
N SER A 214 -2.77 23.99 2.47
CA SER A 214 -1.91 24.01 3.66
C SER A 214 -2.02 22.73 4.50
N TYR A 215 -3.22 22.16 4.62
CA TYR A 215 -3.48 20.94 5.38
C TYR A 215 -2.92 19.66 4.73
N LEU A 216 -2.45 19.73 3.48
CA LEU A 216 -1.74 18.65 2.78
C LEU A 216 -0.25 18.97 2.61
N ARG A 217 0.09 20.26 2.46
CA ARG A 217 1.47 20.72 2.30
C ARG A 217 2.28 20.51 3.57
N ASN A 218 1.70 20.87 4.72
CA ASN A 218 2.40 20.94 6.00
C ASN A 218 3.76 21.66 5.84
N ASN A 219 4.79 21.24 6.56
CA ASN A 219 6.15 21.77 6.45
C ASN A 219 7.07 20.85 5.61
N MET A 220 6.50 20.09 4.68
CA MET A 220 7.27 19.19 3.78
C MET A 220 8.05 20.00 2.73
N CYS A 221 9.24 19.54 2.35
CA CYS A 221 10.10 20.29 1.42
C CYS A 221 9.57 20.30 -0.02
N GLY A 222 9.99 21.28 -0.82
CA GLY A 222 9.70 21.31 -2.26
C GLY A 222 8.22 21.46 -2.64
N LEU A 223 7.36 21.88 -1.70
CA LEU A 223 5.94 22.13 -1.93
C LEU A 223 5.57 23.58 -1.64
N GLY A 224 4.89 24.23 -2.58
CA GLY A 224 4.46 25.62 -2.44
C GLY A 224 5.63 26.56 -2.18
N GLY A 225 5.61 27.27 -1.04
CA GLY A 225 6.68 28.19 -0.64
C GLY A 225 7.73 27.58 0.28
N ASN A 226 7.68 26.26 0.54
CA ASN A 226 8.64 25.60 1.42
C ASN A 226 10.00 25.45 0.71
N PRO A 227 11.13 25.42 1.45
CA PRO A 227 12.46 25.25 0.88
C PRO A 227 12.57 23.95 0.06
N PRO A 228 13.43 23.90 -0.97
CA PRO A 228 13.65 22.68 -1.73
C PRO A 228 14.19 21.57 -0.82
N CYS A 229 13.91 20.32 -1.17
CA CYS A 229 14.49 19.17 -0.47
C CYS A 229 16.01 19.18 -0.63
N GLU A 230 16.74 18.92 0.46
CA GLU A 230 18.18 18.78 0.40
C GLU A 230 18.52 17.63 -0.56
N LYS A 231 19.42 17.89 -1.51
CA LYS A 231 19.89 16.85 -2.41
C LYS A 231 20.90 16.01 -1.63
N GLY A 232 20.48 14.83 -1.18
CA GLY A 232 21.40 13.77 -0.75
C GLY A 232 22.30 13.31 -1.89
#